data_AF-A0A6J6IVV4-F1
#
_entry.id   AF-A0A6J6IVV4-F1
#
_cell.length_a   1.000
_cell.length_b   1.000
_cell.length_c   1.000
_cell.angle_alpha   90.00
_cell.angle_beta   90.00
_cell.angle_gamma   90.00
#
_symmetry.space_group_name_H-M   'P 1'
#
loop_
_entity.id
_entity.type
_entity.pdbx_description
1 polymer ?
#
loop_
_entity_poly.entity_id
_entity_poly.type
_entity_poly.pdbx_seq_one_letter_code
_entity_poly.pdbx_strand_id
1 'polypeptide(L)'
;MFLPSEALLETALQMRPDLLDYAFERNIVPATPTTLFALLRTVSLTWRQEQLAEHAEEIRVLGVELHRRLITMASHFAKVGNSLDSAVAQYNKAVGSLESRVLVTARQFGELGTGDAELEAPTLLHTTTRPLSAPELIADVS
;
A
#
# COMPACT_ATOMS: atom_id res chain seq x y z
N MET A 1 -5.17 -18.43 -45.52
CA MET A 1 -4.75 -19.67 -46.24
C MET A 1 -3.25 -19.84 -46.03
N PHE A 2 -2.77 -21.02 -45.65
CA PHE A 2 -1.33 -21.25 -45.42
C PHE A 2 -0.63 -21.76 -46.69
N LEU A 3 0.55 -21.21 -47.00
CA LEU A 3 1.45 -21.69 -48.04
C LEU A 3 2.74 -22.20 -47.41
N PRO A 4 3.20 -23.42 -47.73
CA PRO A 4 4.32 -24.04 -47.03
C PRO A 4 5.70 -23.46 -47.40
N SER A 5 5.80 -22.60 -48.41
CA SER A 5 7.04 -21.90 -48.76
C SER A 5 6.79 -20.53 -49.38
N GLU A 6 7.72 -19.61 -49.16
CA GLU A 6 7.73 -18.28 -49.81
C GLU A 6 7.80 -18.42 -51.34
N ALA A 7 8.64 -19.33 -51.83
CA ALA A 7 8.85 -19.57 -53.26
C ALA A 7 7.56 -20.00 -53.99
N LEU A 8 6.67 -20.75 -53.33
CA LEU A 8 5.37 -21.12 -53.91
C LEU A 8 4.45 -19.90 -54.05
N LEU A 9 4.47 -18.99 -53.06
CA LEU A 9 3.72 -17.75 -53.15
C LEU A 9 4.28 -16.85 -54.26
N GLU A 10 5.60 -16.69 -54.36
CA GLU A 10 6.24 -15.93 -55.44
C GLU A 10 5.89 -16.46 -56.82
N THR A 11 5.97 -17.79 -57.01
CA THR A 11 5.62 -18.43 -58.29
C THR A 11 4.15 -18.22 -58.63
N ALA A 12 3.26 -18.29 -57.64
CA ALA A 12 1.83 -18.03 -57.84
C ALA A 12 1.56 -16.57 -58.25
N LEU A 13 2.30 -15.61 -57.69
CA LEU A 13 2.20 -14.18 -58.03
C LEU A 13 2.78 -13.87 -59.41
N GLN A 14 3.83 -14.55 -59.83
CA GLN A 14 4.35 -14.43 -61.20
C GLN A 14 3.33 -14.89 -62.26
N MET A 15 2.59 -15.97 -61.97
CA MET A 15 1.55 -16.47 -62.88
C MET A 15 0.27 -15.64 -62.81
N ARG A 16 -0.07 -15.10 -61.64
CA ARG A 16 -1.27 -14.30 -61.41
C ARG A 16 -0.97 -13.10 -60.50
N PRO A 17 -0.59 -11.95 -61.07
CA PRO A 17 -0.17 -10.77 -60.29
C PRO A 17 -1.27 -10.17 -59.41
N ASP A 18 -2.53 -10.29 -59.82
CA ASP A 18 -3.73 -9.80 -59.11
C ASP A 18 -4.20 -10.71 -57.96
N LEU A 19 -3.47 -11.80 -57.68
CA LEU A 19 -3.87 -12.81 -56.71
C LEU A 19 -3.99 -12.26 -55.27
N LEU A 20 -3.13 -11.33 -54.86
CA LEU A 20 -3.22 -10.75 -53.51
C LEU A 20 -4.49 -9.90 -53.36
N ASP A 21 -4.76 -9.02 -54.32
CA ASP A 21 -5.94 -8.16 -54.29
C ASP A 21 -7.22 -9.01 -54.30
N TYR A 22 -7.28 -10.03 -55.18
CA TYR A 22 -8.38 -10.99 -55.23
C TYR A 22 -8.61 -11.70 -53.88
N ALA A 23 -7.52 -12.06 -53.18
CA ALA A 23 -7.58 -12.74 -51.89
C ALA A 23 -8.02 -11.79 -50.77
N PHE A 24 -7.48 -10.55 -50.74
CA PHE A 24 -7.83 -9.55 -49.74
C PHE A 24 -9.26 -9.05 -49.86
N GLU A 25 -9.80 -8.89 -51.08
CA GLU A 25 -11.23 -8.61 -51.31
C GLU A 25 -12.15 -9.68 -50.68
N ARG A 26 -11.62 -10.89 -50.47
CA ARG A 26 -12.33 -12.03 -49.86
C ARG A 26 -11.94 -12.27 -48.40
N ASN A 27 -11.22 -11.35 -47.78
CA ASN A 27 -10.68 -11.48 -46.42
C ASN A 27 -9.78 -12.70 -46.24
N ILE A 28 -9.11 -13.14 -47.30
CA ILE A 28 -8.15 -14.24 -47.27
C ILE A 28 -6.75 -13.64 -47.30
N VAL A 29 -6.01 -13.82 -46.22
CA VAL A 29 -4.57 -13.50 -46.19
C VAL A 29 -3.79 -14.77 -46.55
N PRO A 30 -3.04 -14.78 -47.67
CA PRO A 30 -2.05 -15.82 -47.93
C PRO A 30 -0.91 -15.66 -46.92
N ALA A 31 -0.72 -16.67 -46.07
CA ALA A 31 0.31 -16.65 -45.04
C ALA A 31 1.34 -17.74 -45.35
N THR A 32 2.56 -17.32 -45.62
CA THR A 32 3.75 -18.17 -45.64
C THR A 32 4.23 -18.40 -44.21
N PRO A 33 5.22 -19.30 -43.94
CA PRO A 33 5.68 -19.53 -42.57
C PRO A 33 6.14 -18.24 -41.87
N THR A 34 6.80 -17.33 -42.60
CA THR A 34 7.28 -16.06 -42.06
C THR A 34 6.12 -15.12 -41.71
N THR A 35 5.19 -14.94 -42.65
CA THR A 35 4.02 -14.07 -42.45
C THR A 35 3.10 -14.59 -41.35
N LEU A 36 2.87 -15.91 -41.30
CA LEU A 36 2.11 -16.51 -40.21
C LEU A 36 2.78 -16.28 -38.85
N PHE A 37 4.10 -16.52 -38.77
CA PHE A 37 4.84 -16.29 -37.54
C PHE A 37 4.80 -14.82 -37.10
N ALA A 38 4.92 -13.88 -38.05
CA ALA A 38 4.81 -12.45 -37.77
C ALA A 38 3.43 -12.09 -37.20
N LEU A 39 2.35 -12.58 -37.81
CA LEU A 39 0.98 -12.37 -37.32
C LEU A 39 0.76 -12.96 -35.92
N LEU A 40 1.20 -14.20 -35.70
CA LEU A 40 1.11 -14.85 -34.39
C LEU A 40 1.93 -14.10 -33.32
N ARG A 41 3.11 -13.59 -33.68
CA ARG A 41 3.94 -12.77 -32.79
C ARG A 41 3.22 -11.45 -32.45
N THR A 42 2.59 -10.80 -33.42
CA THR A 42 1.79 -9.60 -33.18
C THR A 42 0.65 -9.88 -32.22
N VAL A 43 -0.14 -10.94 -32.44
CA VAL A 43 -1.22 -11.34 -31.52
C VAL A 43 -0.69 -11.62 -30.11
N SER A 44 0.43 -12.35 -30.00
CA SER A 44 1.07 -12.63 -28.72
C SER A 44 1.56 -11.38 -27.99
N LEU A 45 2.00 -10.35 -28.72
CA LEU A 45 2.38 -9.07 -28.16
C LEU A 45 1.15 -8.27 -27.71
N THR A 46 0.09 -8.27 -28.51
CA THR A 46 -1.19 -7.61 -28.16
C THR A 46 -1.77 -8.17 -26.87
N TRP A 47 -1.87 -9.49 -26.71
CA TRP A 47 -2.36 -10.08 -25.47
C TRP A 47 -1.49 -9.78 -24.26
N ARG A 48 -0.16 -9.66 -24.45
CA ARG A 48 0.75 -9.25 -23.36
C ARG A 48 0.55 -7.78 -22.98
N GLN A 49 0.31 -6.91 -23.95
CA GLN A 49 0.01 -5.51 -23.71
C GLN A 49 -1.34 -5.34 -22.99
N GLU A 50 -2.37 -6.09 -23.38
CA GLU A 50 -3.67 -6.10 -22.71
C GLU A 50 -3.57 -6.55 -21.26
N GLN A 51 -2.89 -7.67 -20.99
CA GLN A 51 -2.66 -8.15 -19.62
C GLN A 51 -1.88 -7.13 -18.77
N LEU A 52 -0.85 -6.48 -19.35
CA LEU A 52 -0.09 -5.46 -18.63
C LEU A 52 -0.96 -4.24 -18.29
N ALA A 53 -1.84 -3.83 -19.22
CA ALA A 53 -2.76 -2.73 -19.00
C ALA A 53 -3.80 -3.06 -17.92
N GLU A 54 -4.34 -4.28 -17.92
CA GLU A 54 -5.26 -4.77 -16.90
C GLU A 54 -4.61 -4.77 -15.51
N HIS A 55 -3.41 -5.34 -15.37
CA HIS A 55 -2.67 -5.33 -14.11
C HIS A 55 -2.31 -3.93 -13.63
N ALA A 56 -1.97 -3.01 -14.54
CA ALA A 56 -1.68 -1.63 -14.18
C ALA A 56 -2.91 -0.94 -13.58
N GLU A 57 -4.10 -1.19 -14.13
CA GLU A 57 -5.35 -0.64 -13.60
C GLU A 57 -5.70 -1.26 -12.23
N GLU A 58 -5.52 -2.57 -12.05
CA GLU A 58 -5.69 -3.23 -10.75
C GLU A 58 -4.76 -2.64 -9.68
N ILE A 59 -3.48 -2.44 -10.01
CA ILE A 59 -2.49 -1.81 -9.13
C ILE A 59 -2.93 -0.38 -8.79
N ARG A 60 -3.42 0.39 -9.77
CA ARG A 60 -3.89 1.76 -9.54
C ARG A 60 -5.07 1.78 -8.57
N VAL A 61 -6.06 0.92 -8.77
CA VAL A 61 -7.24 0.81 -7.89
C VAL A 61 -6.82 0.41 -6.48
N LEU A 62 -5.96 -0.61 -6.35
CA LEU A 62 -5.45 -1.05 -5.05
C LEU A 62 -4.64 0.06 -4.36
N GLY A 63 -3.84 0.82 -5.12
CA GLY A 63 -3.05 1.93 -4.61
C GLY A 63 -3.91 3.06 -4.03
N VAL A 64 -4.98 3.44 -4.72
CA VAL A 64 -5.94 4.44 -4.22
C VAL A 64 -6.64 3.96 -2.93
N GLU A 65 -7.07 2.70 -2.92
CA GLU A 65 -7.74 2.10 -1.75
C GLU A 65 -6.77 1.99 -0.55
N LEU A 66 -5.53 1.59 -0.78
CA LEU A 66 -4.49 1.53 0.25
C LEU A 66 -4.23 2.91 0.85
N HIS A 67 -4.05 3.93 0.01
CA HIS A 67 -3.83 5.31 0.46
C HIS A 67 -5.00 5.82 1.32
N ARG A 68 -6.24 5.58 0.90
CA ARG A 68 -7.45 5.91 1.69
C ARG A 68 -7.46 5.22 3.06
N ARG A 69 -7.08 3.95 3.11
CA ARG A 69 -6.98 3.20 4.38
C ARG A 69 -5.88 3.73 5.28
N LEU A 70 -4.73 4.12 4.72
CA LEU A 70 -3.63 4.71 5.48
C LEU A 70 -4.03 6.04 6.13
N ILE A 71 -4.75 6.92 5.40
CA ILE A 71 -5.29 8.16 5.97
C ILE A 71 -6.21 7.87 7.16
N THR A 72 -7.12 6.91 7.01
CA THR A 72 -8.05 6.51 8.07
C THR A 72 -7.29 5.96 9.29
N MET A 73 -6.29 5.12 9.06
CA MET A 73 -5.45 4.55 10.11
C MET A 73 -4.63 5.63 10.83
N ALA A 74 -4.08 6.60 10.11
CA ALA A 74 -3.36 7.74 10.67
C ALA A 74 -4.25 8.55 11.62
N SER A 75 -5.53 8.79 11.25
CA SER A 75 -6.50 9.43 12.12
C SER A 75 -6.76 8.64 13.41
N HIS A 76 -6.86 7.31 13.33
CA HIS A 76 -7.01 6.47 14.51
C HIS A 76 -5.77 6.56 15.42
N PHE A 77 -4.55 6.49 14.88
CA PHE A 77 -3.34 6.64 15.67
C PHE A 77 -3.21 8.02 16.32
N ALA A 78 -3.62 9.09 15.63
CA ALA A 78 -3.65 10.44 16.21
C ALA A 78 -4.58 10.51 17.43
N LYS A 79 -5.77 9.88 17.36
CA LYS A 79 -6.70 9.80 18.50
C LYS A 79 -6.14 8.99 19.67
N VAL A 80 -5.42 7.91 19.38
CA VAL A 80 -4.73 7.11 20.40
C VAL A 80 -3.65 7.96 21.08
N GLY A 81 -2.83 8.69 20.32
CA GLY A 81 -1.83 9.61 20.85
C GLY A 81 -2.42 10.62 21.83
N ASN A 82 -3.49 11.32 21.43
CA ASN A 82 -4.17 12.30 22.28
C ASN A 82 -4.74 11.69 23.58
N SER A 83 -5.23 10.44 23.50
CA SER A 83 -5.75 9.72 24.66
C SER A 83 -4.63 9.34 25.64
N LEU A 84 -3.47 8.94 25.11
CA LEU A 84 -2.27 8.66 25.92
C LEU A 84 -1.74 9.93 26.59
N ASP A 85 -1.64 11.05 25.86
CA ASP A 85 -1.25 12.34 26.44
C ASP A 85 -2.18 12.75 27.60
N SER A 86 -3.48 12.58 27.40
CA SER A 86 -4.47 12.84 28.43
C SER A 86 -4.29 11.92 29.64
N ALA A 87 -4.06 10.63 29.43
CA ALA A 87 -3.83 9.66 30.50
C ALA A 87 -2.56 10.00 31.30
N VAL A 88 -1.46 10.34 30.61
CA VAL A 88 -0.21 10.77 31.25
C VAL A 88 -0.41 12.05 32.05
N ALA A 89 -1.15 13.03 31.52
CA ALA A 89 -1.46 14.25 32.25
C ALA A 89 -2.26 13.99 33.53
N GLN A 90 -3.25 13.08 33.50
CA GLN A 90 -4.03 12.71 34.69
C GLN A 90 -3.18 11.92 35.70
N TYR A 91 -2.33 11.01 35.23
CA TYR A 91 -1.38 10.30 36.09
C TYR A 91 -0.46 11.28 36.83
N ASN A 92 0.14 12.24 36.12
CA ASN A 92 1.01 13.26 36.71
C ASN A 92 0.28 14.11 37.76
N LYS A 93 -0.98 14.47 37.52
CA LYS A 93 -1.82 15.17 38.52
C LYS A 93 -2.09 14.32 39.76
N ALA A 94 -2.36 13.02 39.58
CA ALA A 94 -2.61 12.09 40.67
C ALA A 94 -1.36 11.93 41.55
N VAL A 95 -0.19 11.72 40.93
CA VAL A 95 1.11 11.67 41.63
C VAL A 95 1.37 12.97 42.37
N GLY A 96 1.19 14.13 41.73
CA GLY A 96 1.38 15.43 42.38
C GLY A 96 0.45 15.62 43.60
N SER A 97 -0.79 15.15 43.55
CA SER A 97 -1.72 15.21 44.70
C SER A 97 -1.32 14.23 45.81
N LEU A 98 -0.84 13.04 45.46
CA LEU A 98 -0.34 12.05 46.42
C LEU A 98 0.85 12.64 47.19
N GLU A 99 1.83 13.20 46.48
CA GLU A 99 3.05 13.75 47.08
C GLU A 99 2.77 15.00 47.93
N SER A 100 2.00 15.95 47.39
CA SER A 100 1.80 17.25 48.04
C SER A 100 0.80 17.25 49.19
N ARG A 101 -0.13 16.29 49.22
CA ARG A 101 -1.19 16.24 50.24
C ARG A 101 -1.09 14.98 51.07
N VAL A 102 -1.22 13.81 50.45
CA VAL A 102 -1.36 12.54 51.16
C VAL A 102 -0.08 12.18 51.93
N LEU A 103 1.08 12.21 51.26
CA LEU A 103 2.35 11.86 51.89
C LEU A 103 2.83 12.88 52.93
N VAL A 104 2.34 14.12 52.87
CA VAL A 104 2.59 15.14 53.91
C VAL A 104 1.79 14.80 55.16
N THR A 105 0.49 14.54 55.01
CA THR A 105 -0.37 14.15 56.14
C THR A 105 0.05 12.81 56.74
N ALA A 106 0.47 11.84 55.92
CA ALA A 106 0.99 10.56 56.41
C ALA A 106 2.24 10.72 57.29
N ARG A 107 3.16 11.63 56.92
CA ARG A 107 4.33 11.97 57.75
C ARG A 107 3.94 12.58 59.10
N GLN A 108 3.07 13.59 59.08
CA GLN A 108 2.56 14.23 60.31
C GLN A 108 1.86 13.21 61.23
N PHE A 109 1.13 12.25 60.64
CA PHE A 109 0.47 11.19 61.39
C PHE A 109 1.46 10.20 62.03
N GLY A 110 2.54 9.84 61.32
CA GLY A 110 3.62 9.02 61.87
C GLY A 110 4.35 9.70 63.04
N GLU A 111 4.57 11.02 62.96
CA GLU A 111 5.18 11.82 64.04
C GLU A 111 4.34 11.82 65.34
N LEU A 112 3.03 11.60 65.25
CA LEU A 112 2.12 11.51 66.40
C LEU A 112 2.13 10.12 67.08
N GLY A 113 2.96 9.19 66.60
CA GLY A 113 3.18 7.88 67.23
C GLY A 113 2.03 6.89 67.04
N THR A 114 1.09 7.16 66.13
CA THR A 114 -0.12 6.35 65.91
C THR A 114 -0.11 5.54 64.61
N GLY A 115 0.96 5.60 63.81
CA GLY A 115 1.06 4.90 62.52
C GLY A 115 2.32 4.07 62.38
N ASP A 116 2.16 2.74 62.28
CA ASP A 116 3.25 1.75 62.26
C ASP A 116 3.50 1.15 60.85
N ALA A 117 2.96 1.77 59.79
CA ALA A 117 3.07 1.25 58.42
C ALA A 117 3.85 2.20 57.51
N GLU A 118 5.03 1.75 57.08
CA GLU A 118 5.89 2.42 56.11
C GLU A 118 5.24 2.34 54.71
N LEU A 119 5.00 3.50 54.09
CA LEU A 119 4.35 3.59 52.77
C LEU A 119 5.37 3.33 51.66
N GLU A 120 5.22 2.24 50.91
CA GLU A 120 6.00 2.00 49.69
C GLU A 120 5.66 3.05 48.61
N ALA A 121 6.70 3.68 48.05
CA ALA A 121 6.54 4.65 46.98
C ALA A 121 6.13 3.93 45.68
N PRO A 122 5.10 4.44 44.95
CA PRO A 122 4.71 3.85 43.67
C PRO A 122 5.84 3.97 42.65
N THR A 123 6.06 2.91 41.86
CA THR A 123 7.07 2.88 40.80
C THR A 123 6.74 3.88 39.70
N LEU A 124 7.63 4.84 39.45
CA LEU A 124 7.44 5.84 38.40
C LEU A 124 7.66 5.22 37.01
N LEU A 125 6.60 5.18 36.19
CA LEU A 125 6.70 4.76 34.79
C LEU A 125 7.21 5.93 33.93
N HIS A 126 8.51 5.95 33.62
CA HIS A 126 9.10 6.85 32.63
C HIS A 126 9.06 6.22 31.22
N THR A 127 7.87 6.03 30.65
CA THR A 127 7.76 5.66 29.23
C THR A 127 7.19 6.85 28.46
N THR A 128 8.04 7.55 27.73
CA THR A 128 7.60 8.51 26.72
C THR A 128 7.17 7.75 25.47
N THR A 129 6.02 8.11 24.91
CA THR A 129 5.53 7.53 23.66
C THR A 129 6.48 7.91 22.52
N ARG A 130 6.97 6.92 21.77
CA ARG A 130 7.85 7.16 20.62
C ARG A 130 7.09 8.00 19.57
N PRO A 131 7.62 9.13 19.12
CA PRO A 131 6.98 9.93 18.09
C PRO A 131 6.92 9.16 16.77
N LEU A 132 5.85 9.37 16.02
CA LEU A 132 5.66 8.81 14.68
C LEU A 132 6.52 9.62 13.70
N SER A 133 7.66 9.05 13.30
CA SER A 133 8.66 9.70 12.43
C SER A 133 8.63 9.23 10.97
N ALA A 134 7.69 8.37 10.59
CA ALA A 134 7.65 7.79 9.26
C ALA A 134 7.28 8.87 8.22
N PRO A 135 8.09 9.09 7.17
CA PRO A 135 7.86 10.14 6.17
C PRO A 135 6.52 10.00 5.45
N GLU A 136 6.04 8.76 5.24
CA GLU A 136 4.76 8.51 4.54
C GLU A 136 3.53 8.99 5.34
N LEU A 137 3.69 9.31 6.63
CA LEU A 137 2.63 9.77 7.52
C LEU A 137 2.70 11.28 7.81
N ILE A 138 3.71 11.98 7.29
CA ILE A 138 3.97 13.41 7.53
C ILE A 138 3.72 14.24 6.25
N ALA A 139 3.72 13.60 5.07
CA ALA A 139 3.79 14.29 3.78
C ALA A 139 2.47 14.88 3.21
N ASP A 140 1.37 14.93 3.96
CA ASP A 140 0.05 15.36 3.42
C ASP A 140 -0.50 16.67 4.06
N VAL A 141 0.40 17.62 4.35
CA VAL A 141 0.04 19.00 4.72
C VAL A 141 1.01 19.98 4.05
N SER A 142 0.80 20.30 2.78
CA SER A 142 1.33 21.52 2.13
C SER A 142 0.48 21.88 0.92
#